data_AF-A0A7L9DB61-F1
#
_entry.id   AF-A0A7L9DB61-F1
#
_cell.length_a   1.000
_cell.length_b   1.000
_cell.length_c   1.000
_cell.angle_alpha   90.00
_cell.angle_beta   90.00
_cell.angle_gamma   90.00
#
_symmetry.space_group_name_H-M   'P 1'
#
loop_
_entity.id
_entity.type
_entity.pdbx_description
1 polymer ?
#
loop_
_entity_poly.entity_id
_entity_poly.type
_entity_poly.pdbx_seq_one_letter_code
_entity_poly.pdbx_strand_id
1 'polypeptide(L)'
;MFLIPSRIQFIFRGKKIVVGKVIVAKAIGIFILYIGKIRFVINRRGIEKLKESKSISYSIHQSFIYSMTRIKRGYIARRRRTKMRLFASSFRGAHSRLTRTIAQQKIKALISAHRDRDRQKITFRRLWITRINAVIRERGVSYSYSKLIHDLYKSRVLLNRKILAQIAILNKKSLYMISNEIIK
;
A
#
# COMPACT_ATOMS: atom_id res chain seq x y z
N MET A 1 -48.54 -11.90 -7.25
CA MET A 1 -47.75 -10.67 -7.50
C MET A 1 -46.30 -11.07 -7.72
N PHE A 2 -45.85 -11.17 -8.98
CA PHE A 2 -44.46 -11.53 -9.27
C PHE A 2 -43.63 -10.25 -9.43
N LEU A 3 -42.70 -10.01 -8.50
CA LEU A 3 -41.71 -8.93 -8.59
C LEU A 3 -40.54 -9.40 -9.44
N ILE A 4 -40.44 -8.92 -10.68
CA ILE A 4 -39.32 -9.22 -11.58
C ILE A 4 -38.34 -8.04 -11.53
N PRO A 5 -37.09 -8.21 -11.04
CA PRO A 5 -36.07 -7.17 -11.14
C PRO A 5 -35.41 -7.28 -12.52
N SER A 6 -35.82 -6.44 -13.46
CA SER A 6 -35.10 -6.30 -14.73
C SER A 6 -35.16 -4.85 -15.15
N ARG A 7 -34.01 -4.17 -15.17
CA ARG A 7 -33.85 -2.87 -15.84
C ARG A 7 -34.02 -3.11 -17.34
N ILE A 8 -35.23 -2.92 -17.85
CA ILE A 8 -35.53 -2.98 -19.28
C ILE A 8 -35.59 -1.53 -19.77
N GLN A 9 -34.75 -1.17 -20.73
CA GLN A 9 -34.79 0.14 -21.37
C GLN A 9 -35.74 0.08 -22.58
N PHE A 10 -36.75 0.94 -22.60
CA PHE A 10 -37.59 1.18 -23.79
C PHE A 10 -37.23 2.53 -24.41
N ILE A 11 -37.05 2.56 -25.73
CA ILE A 11 -36.90 3.79 -26.50
C ILE A 11 -38.25 4.09 -27.15
N PHE A 12 -38.88 5.20 -26.76
CA PHE A 12 -40.11 5.69 -27.39
C PHE A 12 -39.91 7.17 -27.74
N ARG A 13 -40.10 7.53 -29.02
CA ARG A 13 -39.87 8.90 -29.56
C ARG A 13 -38.52 9.54 -29.16
N GLY A 14 -37.43 8.79 -29.26
CA GLY A 14 -36.07 9.34 -29.17
C GLY A 14 -35.58 9.78 -27.78
N LYS A 15 -36.36 9.60 -26.69
CA LYS A 15 -35.88 9.82 -25.31
C LYS A 15 -35.74 8.48 -24.56
N LYS A 16 -34.61 8.31 -23.87
CA LYS A 16 -34.35 7.15 -22.99
C LYS A 16 -35.13 7.30 -21.69
N ILE A 17 -36.07 6.39 -21.43
CA ILE A 17 -36.81 6.34 -20.16
C ILE A 17 -36.33 5.11 -19.39
N VAL A 18 -35.77 5.32 -18.20
CA VAL A 18 -35.33 4.24 -17.31
C VAL A 18 -36.51 3.82 -16.44
N VAL A 19 -37.07 2.65 -16.73
CA VAL A 19 -38.19 2.09 -15.97
C VAL A 19 -37.65 1.13 -14.92
N GLY A 20 -37.91 1.41 -13.64
CA GLY A 20 -37.35 0.67 -12.50
C GLY A 20 -38.08 -0.64 -12.15
N LYS A 21 -39.41 -0.62 -12.02
CA LYS A 21 -40.24 -1.79 -11.68
C LYS A 21 -41.48 -1.82 -12.57
N VAL A 22 -41.74 -2.97 -13.17
CA VAL A 22 -42.91 -3.23 -13.99
C VAL A 22 -43.80 -4.23 -13.26
N ILE A 23 -45.02 -3.82 -12.89
CA ILE A 23 -46.01 -4.66 -12.20
C ILE A 23 -47.10 -5.01 -13.21
N VAL A 24 -47.44 -6.30 -13.32
CA VAL A 24 -48.49 -6.82 -14.21
C VAL A 24 -49.63 -7.37 -13.35
N ALA A 25 -50.82 -6.78 -13.49
CA ALA A 25 -52.05 -7.25 -12.86
C ALA A 25 -52.94 -7.94 -13.91
N LYS A 26 -53.58 -9.05 -13.51
CA LYS A 26 -54.46 -9.84 -14.38
C LYS A 26 -55.88 -9.75 -13.82
N ALA A 27 -56.77 -9.08 -14.55
CA ALA A 27 -58.19 -9.06 -14.26
C ALA A 27 -58.94 -9.31 -15.58
N ILE A 28 -59.85 -10.29 -15.58
CA ILE A 28 -60.81 -10.62 -16.64
C ILE A 28 -60.25 -10.36 -18.06
N GLY A 29 -59.19 -11.09 -18.42
CA GLY A 29 -58.65 -11.12 -19.80
C GLY A 29 -57.80 -9.92 -20.25
N ILE A 30 -57.73 -8.82 -19.50
CA ILE A 30 -56.97 -7.61 -19.86
C ILE A 30 -55.69 -7.52 -19.03
N PHE A 31 -54.55 -7.33 -19.70
CA PHE A 31 -53.27 -7.13 -19.03
C PHE A 31 -52.89 -5.66 -19.00
N ILE A 32 -52.60 -5.18 -17.79
CA ILE A 32 -52.25 -3.78 -17.55
C ILE A 32 -50.79 -3.72 -17.12
N LEU A 33 -50.01 -2.91 -17.83
CA LEU A 33 -48.60 -2.65 -17.55
C LEU A 33 -48.46 -1.30 -16.85
N TYR A 34 -47.82 -1.31 -15.68
CA TYR A 34 -47.52 -0.08 -14.95
C TYR A 34 -46.05 0.30 -15.13
N ILE A 35 -45.81 1.53 -15.59
CA ILE A 35 -44.48 2.15 -15.71
C ILE A 35 -44.51 3.42 -14.83
N GLY A 36 -43.98 3.33 -13.61
CA GLY A 36 -44.12 4.42 -12.63
C GLY A 36 -45.59 4.65 -12.25
N LYS A 37 -46.09 5.90 -12.39
CA LYS A 37 -47.52 6.25 -12.17
C LYS A 37 -48.40 6.10 -13.43
N ILE A 38 -47.84 5.71 -14.57
CA ILE A 38 -48.55 5.68 -15.86
C ILE A 38 -49.06 4.25 -16.13
N ARG A 39 -50.36 4.14 -16.46
CA ARG A 39 -51.07 2.88 -16.74
C ARG A 39 -51.20 2.67 -18.25
N PHE A 40 -50.64 1.59 -18.77
CA PHE A 40 -50.80 1.17 -20.16
C PHE A 40 -51.60 -0.13 -20.26
N VAL A 41 -52.60 -0.17 -21.15
CA VAL A 41 -53.38 -1.38 -21.44
C VAL A 41 -52.71 -2.10 -22.62
N ILE A 42 -52.33 -3.36 -22.43
CA ILE A 42 -51.58 -4.13 -23.45
C ILE A 42 -52.36 -5.39 -23.82
N ASN A 43 -52.48 -5.63 -25.13
CA ASN A 43 -53.14 -6.82 -25.68
C ASN A 43 -52.22 -8.07 -25.60
N ARG A 44 -52.79 -9.27 -25.63
CA ARG A 44 -52.09 -10.57 -25.45
C ARG A 44 -50.87 -10.73 -26.37
N ARG A 45 -50.97 -10.31 -27.64
CA ARG A 45 -49.86 -10.29 -28.61
C ARG A 45 -48.68 -9.41 -28.18
N GLY A 46 -48.94 -8.30 -27.49
CA GLY A 46 -47.90 -7.42 -26.97
C GLY A 46 -47.09 -8.06 -25.85
N ILE A 47 -47.70 -8.95 -25.06
CA ILE A 47 -47.03 -9.70 -23.98
C ILE A 47 -46.17 -10.83 -24.54
N GLU A 48 -46.60 -11.49 -25.62
CA GLU A 48 -45.80 -12.49 -26.31
C GLU A 48 -44.53 -11.86 -26.92
N LYS A 49 -44.64 -10.70 -27.58
CA LYS A 49 -43.46 -9.94 -28.04
C LYS A 49 -42.53 -9.52 -26.89
N LEU A 50 -43.07 -9.24 -25.71
CA LEU A 50 -42.29 -8.95 -24.49
C LEU A 50 -41.60 -10.19 -23.91
N LYS A 51 -42.19 -11.39 -24.07
CA LYS A 51 -41.57 -12.66 -23.70
C LYS A 51 -40.47 -13.05 -24.69
N GLU A 52 -40.69 -12.88 -26.00
CA GLU A 52 -39.68 -13.09 -27.05
C GLU A 52 -38.49 -12.15 -26.89
N SER A 53 -38.72 -10.86 -26.66
CA SER A 53 -37.62 -9.91 -26.41
C SER A 53 -36.84 -10.23 -25.13
N LYS A 54 -37.49 -10.76 -24.09
CA LYS A 54 -36.80 -11.27 -22.90
C LYS A 54 -35.99 -12.53 -23.20
N SER A 55 -36.54 -13.53 -23.90
CA SER A 55 -35.80 -14.75 -24.24
C SER A 55 -34.60 -14.46 -25.16
N ILE A 56 -34.75 -13.55 -26.11
CA ILE A 56 -33.68 -13.05 -26.97
C ILE A 56 -32.62 -12.31 -26.13
N SER A 57 -33.02 -11.43 -25.21
CA SER A 57 -32.09 -10.72 -24.32
C SER A 57 -31.34 -11.69 -23.41
N TYR A 58 -32.00 -12.67 -22.79
CA TYR A 58 -31.34 -13.71 -22.01
C TYR A 58 -30.40 -14.55 -22.86
N SER A 59 -30.77 -14.95 -24.07
CA SER A 59 -29.92 -15.74 -24.97
C SER A 59 -28.70 -14.96 -25.49
N ILE A 60 -28.85 -13.66 -25.78
CA ILE A 60 -27.76 -12.73 -26.11
C ILE A 60 -26.84 -12.52 -24.91
N HIS A 61 -27.39 -12.32 -23.71
CA HIS A 61 -26.60 -12.20 -22.49
C HIS A 61 -25.88 -13.52 -22.18
N GLN A 62 -26.52 -14.67 -22.41
CA GLN A 62 -25.92 -15.97 -22.20
C GLN A 62 -24.80 -16.23 -23.21
N SER A 63 -24.98 -15.91 -24.49
CA SER A 63 -23.94 -16.03 -25.53
C SER A 63 -22.80 -15.01 -25.36
N PHE A 64 -23.06 -13.80 -24.86
CA PHE A 64 -22.04 -12.83 -24.50
C PHE A 64 -21.25 -13.26 -23.26
N ILE A 65 -21.91 -13.82 -22.24
CA ILE A 65 -21.29 -14.39 -21.03
C ILE A 65 -20.51 -15.68 -21.35
N TYR A 66 -20.98 -16.52 -22.29
CA TYR A 66 -20.26 -17.71 -22.76
C TYR A 66 -19.12 -17.40 -23.74
N SER A 67 -19.02 -16.16 -24.25
CA SER A 67 -17.81 -15.66 -24.92
C SER A 67 -16.85 -15.02 -23.91
N MET A 68 -16.50 -15.74 -22.85
CA MET A 68 -15.46 -15.31 -21.92
C MET A 68 -14.10 -15.33 -22.66
N THR A 69 -13.73 -14.21 -23.28
CA THR A 69 -12.50 -14.10 -24.08
C THR A 69 -11.29 -14.45 -23.22
N ARG A 70 -10.59 -15.53 -23.58
CA ARG A 70 -9.44 -16.02 -22.82
C ARG A 70 -8.28 -15.02 -22.90
N ILE A 71 -8.08 -14.24 -21.84
CA ILE A 71 -6.93 -13.33 -21.72
C ILE A 71 -5.69 -14.09 -21.25
N LYS A 72 -4.69 -14.20 -22.12
CA LYS A 72 -3.39 -14.82 -21.75
C LYS A 72 -2.62 -13.89 -20.80
N ARG A 73 -1.93 -14.46 -19.82
CA ARG A 73 -1.09 -13.72 -18.85
C ARG A 73 0.07 -12.93 -19.48
N GLY A 74 0.51 -13.31 -20.69
CA GLY A 74 1.52 -12.59 -21.47
C GLY A 74 2.84 -12.32 -20.74
N TYR A 75 3.47 -11.19 -21.06
CA TYR A 75 4.78 -10.79 -20.53
C TYR A 75 4.73 -10.23 -19.11
N ILE A 76 3.55 -9.96 -18.54
CA ILE A 76 3.37 -9.31 -17.23
C ILE A 76 4.10 -10.09 -16.13
N ALA A 77 3.98 -11.42 -16.16
CA ALA A 77 4.66 -12.30 -15.22
C ALA A 77 6.18 -12.31 -15.39
N ARG A 78 6.68 -12.16 -16.62
CA ARG A 78 8.13 -12.05 -16.91
C ARG A 78 8.65 -10.73 -16.37
N ARG A 79 8.00 -9.60 -16.68
CA ARG A 79 8.36 -8.26 -16.21
C ARG A 79 8.45 -8.19 -14.68
N ARG A 80 7.46 -8.76 -13.97
CA ARG A 80 7.47 -8.83 -12.50
C ARG A 80 8.67 -9.62 -11.97
N ARG A 81 8.98 -10.78 -12.56
CA ARG A 81 10.13 -11.61 -12.18
C ARG A 81 11.46 -10.92 -12.47
N THR A 82 11.59 -10.23 -13.60
CA THR A 82 12.80 -9.45 -13.93
C THR A 82 13.03 -8.35 -12.90
N LYS A 83 12.01 -7.57 -12.53
CA LYS A 83 12.12 -6.55 -11.47
C LYS A 83 12.56 -7.14 -10.12
N MET A 84 12.03 -8.31 -9.76
CA MET A 84 12.44 -9.00 -8.53
C MET A 84 13.88 -9.53 -8.61
N ARG A 85 14.31 -10.04 -9.76
CA ARG A 85 15.67 -10.53 -9.97
C ARG A 85 16.70 -9.38 -9.91
N LEU A 86 16.37 -8.20 -10.44
CA LEU A 86 17.22 -7.01 -10.33
C LEU A 86 17.50 -6.64 -8.87
N PHE A 87 16.51 -6.77 -7.98
CA PHE A 87 16.70 -6.54 -6.54
C PHE A 87 17.64 -7.56 -5.89
N ALA A 88 17.68 -8.79 -6.40
CA ALA A 88 18.42 -9.92 -5.82
C ALA A 88 19.74 -10.23 -6.56
N SER A 89 20.27 -9.30 -7.36
CA SER A 89 21.44 -9.52 -8.22
C SER A 89 22.68 -9.96 -7.44
N SER A 90 22.91 -9.37 -6.25
CA SER A 90 24.05 -9.67 -5.37
C SER A 90 23.79 -10.81 -4.38
N PHE A 91 22.64 -11.50 -4.45
CA PHE A 91 22.34 -12.58 -3.52
C PHE A 91 23.10 -13.86 -3.87
N ARG A 92 23.60 -14.55 -2.84
CA ARG A 92 24.42 -15.76 -3.01
C ARG A 92 23.58 -16.96 -3.47
N GLY A 93 24.10 -17.70 -4.45
CA GLY A 93 23.58 -19.02 -4.86
C GLY A 93 22.13 -18.99 -5.36
N ALA A 94 21.28 -19.88 -4.82
CA ALA A 94 19.89 -20.03 -5.26
C ALA A 94 19.02 -18.79 -4.98
N HIS A 95 19.45 -17.91 -4.07
CA HIS A 95 18.72 -16.70 -3.69
C HIS A 95 18.70 -15.62 -4.78
N SER A 96 19.58 -15.66 -5.79
CA SER A 96 19.55 -14.77 -6.96
C SER A 96 18.97 -15.42 -8.22
N ARG A 97 18.83 -16.75 -8.24
CA ARG A 97 18.41 -17.53 -9.41
C ARG A 97 16.92 -17.91 -9.36
N LEU A 98 16.46 -18.50 -8.25
CA LEU A 98 15.13 -19.09 -8.11
C LEU A 98 14.08 -18.05 -7.71
N THR A 99 13.00 -17.93 -8.49
CA THR A 99 12.01 -16.84 -8.32
C THR A 99 11.22 -16.92 -7.02
N ARG A 100 10.92 -18.14 -6.54
CA ARG A 100 10.24 -18.35 -5.26
C ARG A 100 11.12 -17.92 -4.08
N THR A 101 12.38 -18.33 -4.12
CA THR A 101 13.38 -18.00 -3.12
C THR A 101 13.68 -16.50 -3.10
N ILE A 102 13.82 -15.85 -4.26
CA ILE A 102 13.98 -14.40 -4.39
C ILE A 102 12.82 -13.66 -3.69
N ALA A 103 11.57 -14.14 -3.86
CA ALA A 103 10.41 -13.52 -3.23
C ALA A 103 10.51 -13.53 -1.71
N GLN A 104 10.88 -14.67 -1.13
CA GLN A 104 11.08 -14.82 0.31
C GLN A 104 12.23 -13.94 0.81
N GLN A 105 13.36 -13.93 0.12
CA GLN A 105 14.53 -13.15 0.52
C GLN A 105 14.29 -11.65 0.41
N LYS A 106 13.56 -11.21 -0.63
CA LYS A 106 13.16 -9.82 -0.78
C LYS A 106 12.38 -9.33 0.44
N ILE A 107 11.41 -10.10 0.91
CA ILE A 107 10.61 -9.75 2.09
C ILE A 107 11.51 -9.65 3.33
N LYS A 108 12.38 -10.64 3.55
CA LYS A 108 13.32 -10.64 4.69
C LYS A 108 14.29 -9.46 4.65
N ALA A 109 14.80 -9.12 3.48
CA ALA A 109 15.71 -7.99 3.29
C ALA A 109 15.02 -6.65 3.60
N LEU A 110 13.78 -6.46 3.14
CA LEU A 110 13.03 -5.22 3.41
C LEU A 110 12.70 -5.05 4.89
N ILE A 111 12.31 -6.13 5.58
CA ILE A 111 12.05 -6.09 7.03
C ILE A 111 13.33 -5.76 7.80
N SER A 112 14.44 -6.39 7.43
CA SER A 112 15.74 -6.13 8.09
C SER A 112 16.20 -4.70 7.82
N ALA A 113 16.12 -4.21 6.58
CA ALA A 113 16.46 -2.83 6.24
C ALA A 113 15.62 -1.81 7.01
N HIS A 114 14.31 -2.05 7.20
CA HIS A 114 13.48 -1.16 8.01
C HIS A 114 13.93 -1.14 9.47
N ARG A 115 14.12 -2.32 10.07
CA ARG A 115 14.59 -2.48 11.45
C ARG A 115 15.97 -1.84 11.67
N ASP A 116 16.87 -2.01 10.72
CA ASP A 116 18.26 -1.58 10.83
C ASP A 116 18.41 -0.06 10.66
N ARG A 117 17.50 0.62 9.94
CA ARG A 117 17.45 2.10 9.91
C ARG A 117 17.26 2.71 11.30
N ASP A 118 16.47 2.08 12.16
CA ASP A 118 16.27 2.55 13.53
C ASP A 118 17.43 2.13 14.45
N ARG A 119 17.93 0.91 14.30
CA ARG A 119 19.12 0.44 15.03
C ARG A 119 20.38 1.23 14.70
N GLN A 120 20.51 1.73 13.47
CA GLN A 120 21.65 2.54 13.04
C GLN A 120 21.79 3.79 13.90
N LYS A 121 20.68 4.45 14.25
CA LYS A 121 20.66 5.64 15.13
C LYS A 121 21.23 5.31 16.52
N ILE A 122 20.83 4.17 17.08
CA ILE A 122 21.28 3.68 18.39
C ILE A 122 22.76 3.28 18.33
N THR A 123 23.16 2.58 17.27
CA THR A 123 24.52 2.06 17.08
C THR A 123 25.53 3.20 16.94
N PHE A 124 25.21 4.25 16.16
CA PHE A 124 26.05 5.44 16.07
C PHE A 124 26.15 6.18 17.41
N ARG A 125 25.03 6.33 18.14
CA ARG A 125 25.06 6.95 19.47
C ARG A 125 25.96 6.17 20.43
N ARG A 126 25.88 4.83 20.44
CA ARG A 126 26.77 3.97 21.24
C ARG A 126 28.22 4.18 20.86
N LEU A 127 28.53 4.18 19.57
CA LEU A 127 29.89 4.41 19.06
C LEU A 127 30.45 5.79 19.48
N TRP A 128 29.63 6.84 19.40
CA TRP A 128 30.06 8.18 19.83
C TRP A 128 30.39 8.22 21.32
N ILE A 129 29.57 7.60 22.16
CA ILE A 129 29.83 7.51 23.61
C ILE A 129 31.15 6.77 23.87
N THR A 130 31.37 5.63 23.22
CA THR A 130 32.61 4.85 23.37
C THR A 130 33.84 5.66 22.96
N ARG A 131 33.76 6.37 21.83
CA ARG A 131 34.86 7.23 21.34
C ARG A 131 35.17 8.36 22.31
N ILE A 132 34.14 9.07 22.78
CA ILE A 132 34.30 10.17 23.73
C ILE A 132 34.91 9.64 25.05
N ASN A 133 34.39 8.52 25.56
CA ASN A 133 34.88 7.92 26.81
C ASN A 133 36.35 7.47 26.71
N ALA A 134 36.77 6.95 25.55
CA ALA A 134 38.17 6.58 25.33
C ALA A 134 39.12 7.79 25.46
N VAL A 135 38.80 8.91 24.80
CA VAL A 135 39.65 10.12 24.81
C VAL A 135 39.65 10.81 26.17
N ILE A 136 38.52 10.83 26.88
CA ILE A 136 38.44 11.45 28.21
C ILE A 136 39.29 10.68 29.23
N ARG A 137 39.32 9.35 29.15
CA ARG A 137 40.09 8.51 30.07
C ARG A 137 41.60 8.73 29.95
N GLU A 138 42.09 9.18 28.79
CA GLU A 138 43.51 9.58 28.63
C GLU A 138 43.90 10.74 29.55
N ARG A 139 42.93 11.55 30.03
CA ARG A 139 43.16 12.75 30.85
C ARG A 139 43.27 12.46 32.35
N GLY A 140 42.96 11.25 32.79
CA GLY A 140 43.03 10.83 34.20
C GLY A 140 41.83 10.01 34.66
N VAL A 141 42.02 9.24 35.72
CA VAL A 141 41.05 8.26 36.26
C VAL A 141 39.74 8.89 36.78
N SER A 142 39.80 10.12 37.27
CA SER A 142 38.62 10.84 37.80
C SER A 142 37.71 11.43 36.71
N TYR A 143 38.15 11.41 35.45
CA TYR A 143 37.39 11.93 34.32
C TYR A 143 36.63 10.80 33.63
N SER A 144 35.31 10.87 33.69
CA SER A 144 34.39 9.92 33.06
C SER A 144 33.45 10.63 32.10
N TYR A 145 32.92 9.88 31.13
CA TYR A 145 31.92 10.40 30.19
C TYR A 145 30.67 10.96 30.89
N SER A 146 30.21 10.32 31.99
CA SER A 146 29.04 10.78 32.74
C SER A 146 29.29 12.15 33.37
N LYS A 147 30.46 12.34 33.97
CA LYS A 147 30.85 13.62 34.58
C LYS A 147 30.94 14.73 33.52
N LEU A 148 31.62 14.50 32.40
CA LEU A 148 31.69 15.49 31.31
C LEU A 148 30.30 15.91 30.82
N ILE A 149 29.40 14.95 30.59
CA ILE A 149 28.04 15.26 30.11
C ILE A 149 27.25 16.03 31.17
N HIS A 150 27.37 15.66 32.44
CA HIS A 150 26.74 16.39 33.54
C HIS A 150 27.22 17.85 33.57
N ASP A 151 28.53 18.06 33.51
CA ASP A 151 29.12 19.39 33.57
C ASP A 151 28.78 20.23 32.33
N LEU A 152 28.69 19.62 31.14
CA LEU A 152 28.20 20.27 29.90
C LEU A 152 26.75 20.77 30.03
N TYR A 153 25.87 19.99 30.68
CA TYR A 153 24.50 20.43 30.93
C TYR A 153 24.45 21.54 31.99
N LYS A 154 25.29 21.46 33.03
CA LYS A 154 25.41 22.50 34.06
C LYS A 154 25.89 23.82 33.47
N SER A 155 26.85 23.79 32.55
CA SER A 155 27.37 24.96 31.83
C SER A 155 26.46 25.45 30.69
N ARG A 156 25.27 24.84 30.50
CA ARG A 156 24.28 25.16 29.45
C ARG A 156 24.82 25.03 28.02
N VAL A 157 25.84 24.20 27.80
CA VAL A 157 26.43 23.97 26.47
C VAL A 157 25.67 22.84 25.76
N LEU A 158 24.93 23.19 24.70
CA LEU A 158 24.07 22.25 23.94
C LEU A 158 24.83 21.51 22.82
N LEU A 159 25.95 20.86 23.14
CA LEU A 159 26.70 20.08 22.16
C LEU A 159 26.16 18.66 22.00
N ASN A 160 25.87 18.28 20.75
CA ASN A 160 25.48 16.91 20.42
C ASN A 160 26.69 15.96 20.48
N ARG A 161 26.45 14.72 20.90
CA ARG A 161 27.45 13.63 20.99
C ARG A 161 28.11 13.32 19.65
N LYS A 162 27.40 13.52 18.53
CA LYS A 162 27.99 13.42 17.19
C LYS A 162 29.16 14.38 17.00
N ILE A 163 28.96 15.65 17.34
CA ILE A 163 29.96 16.71 17.19
C ILE A 163 31.10 16.48 18.18
N LEU A 164 30.77 16.16 19.43
CA LEU A 164 31.75 15.85 20.47
C LEU A 164 32.67 14.68 20.08
N ALA A 165 32.11 13.60 19.54
CA ALA A 165 32.89 12.45 19.07
C ALA A 165 33.76 12.79 17.85
N GLN A 166 33.30 13.69 16.98
CA GLN A 166 34.09 14.12 15.82
C GLN A 166 35.26 15.01 16.24
N ILE A 167 35.04 15.94 17.17
CA ILE A 167 36.10 16.75 17.78
C ILE A 167 37.12 15.85 18.48
N ALA A 168 36.66 14.84 19.23
CA ALA A 168 37.53 13.90 19.91
C ALA A 168 38.50 13.16 18.97
N ILE A 169 38.08 12.89 17.72
CA ILE A 169 38.94 12.24 16.72
C ILE A 169 39.84 13.25 16.01
N LEU A 170 39.29 14.36 15.53
CA LEU A 170 40.02 15.31 14.69
C LEU A 170 40.99 16.18 15.49
N ASN A 171 40.61 16.58 16.70
CA ASN A 171 41.40 17.50 17.52
C ASN A 171 41.19 17.22 19.02
N LYS A 172 41.99 16.30 19.55
CA LYS A 172 42.01 15.98 20.99
C LYS A 172 42.26 17.20 21.88
N LYS A 173 43.15 18.11 21.46
CA LYS A 173 43.50 19.32 22.23
C LYS A 173 42.27 20.22 22.46
N SER A 174 41.43 20.39 21.44
CA SER A 174 40.19 21.16 21.55
C SER A 174 39.25 20.58 22.61
N LEU A 175 39.10 19.25 22.66
CA LEU A 175 38.28 18.58 23.68
C LEU A 175 38.82 18.82 25.10
N TYR A 176 40.14 18.83 25.27
CA TYR A 176 40.76 19.13 26.58
C TYR A 176 40.54 20.58 27.01
N MET A 177 40.60 21.54 26.09
CA MET A 177 40.29 22.95 26.37
C MET A 177 38.85 23.11 26.84
N ILE A 178 37.90 22.49 26.13
CA ILE A 178 36.48 22.49 26.51
C ILE A 178 36.31 21.90 27.91
N SER A 179 36.95 20.77 28.19
CA SER A 179 36.87 20.13 29.50
C SER A 179 37.47 21.00 30.61
N ASN A 180 38.51 21.80 30.37
CA ASN A 180 39.07 22.71 31.36
C ASN A 180 38.14 23.90 31.66
N GLU A 181 37.56 24.48 30.62
CA GLU A 181 36.68 25.64 30.77
C GLU A 181 35.44 25.30 31.59
N ILE A 182 34.96 24.06 31.49
CA ILE A 182 33.76 23.57 32.19
C ILE A 182 34.01 23.30 33.69
N ILE A 183 35.26 23.09 34.09
CA ILE A 183 35.61 22.77 35.49
C ILE A 183 35.77 24.03 36.34
N LYS A 184 36.02 25.18 35.71
CA LYS A 184 35.98 26.49 36.37
C LYS A 184 34.56 26.81 36.82
#